data_AF-A0A7Y2ISG7-F1
#
_entry.id   AF-A0A7Y2ISG7-F1
#
_cell.length_a   1.000
_cell.length_b   1.000
_cell.length_c   1.000
_cell.angle_alpha   90.00
_cell.angle_beta   90.00
_cell.angle_gamma   90.00
#
_symmetry.space_group_name_H-M   'P 1'
#
loop_
_entity.id
_entity.type
_entity.pdbx_description
1 polymer ?
#
loop_
_entity_poly.entity_id
_entity_poly.type
_entity_poly.pdbx_seq_one_letter_code
_entity_poly.pdbx_strand_id
1 'polypeptide(L)'
;MRIRRRLVLYAAGVLLVGMVIFGVLLNALVGSAAPAEQDSALAALAADTAASIEVAGLAFVEAGDPLFLADADTSVDPFVVVYADDGAVLYRTGVVGGVDPGLPAAVVVETQRIGVS
;
A
#
# COMPACT_ATOMS: atom_id res chain seq x y z
N MET A 1 -51.73 25.63 2.93
CA MET A 1 -50.65 24.68 2.52
C MET A 1 -49.28 25.32 2.22
N ARG A 2 -49.15 26.64 1.98
CA ARG A 2 -47.85 27.28 1.65
C ARG A 2 -46.79 27.28 2.78
N ILE A 3 -47.21 27.34 4.05
CA ILE A 3 -46.29 27.35 5.21
C ILE A 3 -45.63 25.96 5.40
N ARG A 4 -46.40 24.87 5.30
CA ARG A 4 -45.87 23.50 5.37
C ARG A 4 -44.86 23.19 4.27
N ARG A 5 -45.06 23.71 3.05
CA ARG A 5 -44.15 23.49 1.92
C ARG A 5 -42.80 24.18 2.08
N ARG A 6 -42.76 25.38 2.67
CA ARG A 6 -41.49 26.07 2.98
C ARG A 6 -40.72 25.35 4.08
N LEU A 7 -41.41 24.87 5.10
CA LEU A 7 -40.79 24.12 6.21
C LEU A 7 -40.11 22.83 5.71
N VAL A 8 -40.77 22.10 4.81
CA VAL A 8 -40.22 20.88 4.18
C VAL A 8 -39.00 21.21 3.31
N LEU A 9 -39.01 22.32 2.57
CA LEU A 9 -37.85 22.75 1.77
C LEU A 9 -36.64 23.12 2.64
N TYR A 10 -36.85 23.79 3.77
CA TYR A 10 -35.76 24.10 4.70
C TYR A 10 -35.20 22.84 5.35
N ALA A 11 -36.06 21.93 5.82
CA ALA A 11 -35.63 20.66 6.38
C ALA A 11 -34.84 19.82 5.36
N ALA A 12 -35.32 19.75 4.12
CA ALA A 12 -34.62 19.04 3.04
C ALA A 12 -33.26 19.68 2.73
N GLY A 13 -33.17 21.02 2.69
CA GLY A 13 -31.91 21.72 2.47
C GLY A 13 -30.89 21.45 3.57
N VAL A 14 -31.31 21.52 4.84
CA VAL A 14 -30.43 21.23 5.99
C VAL A 14 -29.96 19.77 5.97
N LEU A 15 -30.85 18.83 5.65
CA LEU A 15 -30.48 17.41 5.48
C LEU A 15 -29.44 17.23 4.37
N LEU A 16 -29.62 17.88 3.22
CA LEU A 16 -28.71 17.77 2.08
C LEU A 16 -27.33 18.32 2.43
N VAL A 17 -27.29 19.50 3.07
CA VAL A 17 -26.04 20.11 3.55
C VAL A 17 -25.37 19.21 4.60
N GLY A 18 -26.13 18.69 5.57
CA GLY A 18 -25.61 17.76 6.57
C GLY A 18 -25.02 16.49 5.96
N MET A 19 -25.70 15.91 4.96
CA MET A 19 -25.24 14.72 4.24
C MET A 19 -23.94 14.97 3.49
N VAL A 20 -23.82 16.14 2.84
CA VAL A 20 -22.60 16.55 2.13
C VAL A 20 -21.45 16.74 3.10
N ILE A 21 -21.66 17.47 4.20
CA ILE A 21 -20.62 17.68 5.23
C ILE A 21 -20.19 16.33 5.80
N PHE A 22 -21.14 15.47 6.14
CA PHE A 22 -20.85 14.14 6.67
C PHE A 22 -20.06 13.29 5.67
N GLY A 23 -20.42 13.29 4.39
CA GLY A 23 -19.69 12.58 3.35
C GLY A 23 -18.25 13.09 3.17
N VAL A 24 -18.04 14.41 3.22
CA VAL A 24 -16.70 15.02 3.19
C VAL A 24 -15.87 14.59 4.39
N LEU A 25 -16.46 14.59 5.58
CA LEU A 25 -15.76 14.17 6.81
C LEU A 25 -15.39 12.69 6.77
N LEU A 26 -16.28 11.82 6.28
CA LEU A 26 -15.96 10.39 6.11
C LEU A 26 -14.83 10.20 5.09
N ASN A 27 -14.86 10.91 3.97
CA ASN A 27 -13.80 10.81 2.97
C ASN A 27 -12.44 11.28 3.51
N ALA A 28 -12.43 12.37 4.28
CA ALA A 28 -11.22 12.85 4.95
C ALA A 28 -10.70 11.85 5.99
N LEU A 29 -11.59 11.23 6.76
CA LEU A 29 -11.23 10.24 7.77
C LEU A 29 -10.63 8.98 7.13
N VAL A 30 -11.26 8.43 6.09
CA VAL A 30 -10.76 7.27 5.35
C VAL A 30 -9.39 7.57 4.73
N GLY A 31 -9.23 8.75 4.11
CA GLY A 31 -7.94 9.17 3.55
C GLY A 31 -6.82 9.27 4.59
N SER A 32 -7.15 9.56 5.85
CA SER A 32 -6.16 9.62 6.94
C SER A 32 -5.81 8.28 7.57
N ALA A 33 -6.74 7.31 7.59
CA ALA A 33 -6.55 6.02 8.24
C ALA A 33 -5.96 4.95 7.30
N ALA A 34 -6.27 5.03 6.00
CA ALA A 34 -5.83 4.05 5.02
C ALA A 34 -4.30 3.89 4.91
N PRO A 35 -3.47 4.95 4.94
CA PRO A 35 -2.02 4.79 4.81
C PRO A 35 -1.40 3.99 5.95
N ALA A 36 -1.80 4.23 7.20
CA ALA A 36 -1.25 3.54 8.36
C ALA A 36 -1.62 2.04 8.38
N GLU A 37 -2.84 1.70 7.97
CA GLU A 37 -3.27 0.31 7.86
C GLU A 37 -2.55 -0.40 6.70
N GLN A 38 -2.35 0.30 5.58
CA GLN A 38 -1.61 -0.21 4.43
C GLN A 38 -0.15 -0.50 4.78
N ASP A 39 0.54 0.42 5.45
CA ASP A 39 1.93 0.22 5.86
C ASP A 39 2.08 -0.99 6.79
N SER A 40 1.14 -1.16 7.73
CA SER A 40 1.09 -2.33 8.62
C SER A 40 0.92 -3.64 7.85
N ALA A 41 0.01 -3.66 6.87
CA ALA A 41 -0.23 -4.84 6.03
C ALA A 41 0.99 -5.17 5.15
N LEU A 42 1.66 -4.17 4.58
CA LEU A 42 2.88 -4.34 3.80
C LEU A 42 4.05 -4.82 4.67
N ALA A 43 4.17 -4.31 5.90
CA ALA A 43 5.17 -4.78 6.86
C ALA A 43 4.94 -6.24 7.27
N ALA A 44 3.69 -6.65 7.48
CA ALA A 44 3.34 -8.03 7.77
C ALA A 44 3.68 -8.96 6.58
N LEU A 45 3.36 -8.54 5.35
CA LEU A 45 3.72 -9.29 4.13
C LEU A 45 5.24 -9.44 3.96
N ALA A 46 5.99 -8.37 4.23
CA ALA A 46 7.45 -8.39 4.19
C ALA A 46 8.03 -9.36 5.22
N ALA A 47 7.51 -9.35 6.46
CA ALA A 47 7.95 -10.26 7.52
C ALA A 47 7.64 -11.73 7.19
N ASP A 48 6.46 -12.03 6.66
CA ASP A 48 6.07 -13.38 6.23
C ASP A 48 6.97 -13.90 5.10
N THR A 49 7.29 -13.02 4.14
CA THR A 49 8.18 -13.37 3.03
C THR A 49 9.61 -13.59 3.52
N ALA A 50 10.10 -12.74 4.43
CA ALA A 50 11.42 -12.91 5.03
C ALA A 50 11.52 -14.25 5.77
N ALA A 51 10.52 -14.60 6.59
CA ALA A 51 10.48 -15.90 7.26
C ALA A 51 10.46 -17.07 6.27
N SER A 52 9.74 -16.95 5.15
CA SER A 52 9.73 -17.95 4.09
C SER A 52 11.11 -18.10 3.42
N ILE A 53 11.81 -17.00 3.20
CA ILE A 53 13.18 -16.98 2.66
C ILE A 53 14.15 -17.63 3.65
N GLU A 54 14.04 -17.36 4.95
CA GLU A 54 14.89 -18.00 5.97
C GLU A 54 14.73 -19.53 5.98
N VAL A 55 13.52 -20.03 5.78
CA VAL A 55 13.24 -21.48 5.72
C VAL A 55 13.72 -22.10 4.40
N ALA A 56 13.49 -21.45 3.27
CA ALA A 56 13.80 -21.97 1.95
C ALA A 56 15.27 -21.76 1.53
N GLY A 57 15.94 -20.76 2.10
CA GLY A 57 17.30 -20.37 1.75
C GLY A 57 17.44 -19.96 0.28
N LEU A 58 18.59 -20.30 -0.32
CA LEU A 58 18.92 -19.94 -1.71
C LEU A 58 17.93 -20.51 -2.74
N ALA A 59 17.23 -21.61 -2.43
CA ALA A 59 16.22 -22.20 -3.31
C ALA A 59 15.03 -21.25 -3.57
N PHE A 60 14.78 -20.28 -2.70
CA PHE A 60 13.76 -19.26 -2.90
C PHE A 60 14.07 -18.35 -4.09
N VAL A 61 15.34 -17.93 -4.21
CA VAL A 61 15.80 -17.02 -5.27
C VAL A 61 16.09 -17.76 -6.56
N GLU A 62 16.54 -19.02 -6.45
CA GLU A 62 16.81 -19.89 -7.61
C GLU A 62 15.54 -20.41 -8.29
N ALA A 63 14.36 -20.24 -7.68
CA ALA A 63 13.08 -20.67 -8.25
C ALA A 63 12.72 -19.99 -9.59
N GLY A 64 13.43 -18.91 -9.95
CA GLY A 64 13.25 -18.18 -11.22
C GLY A 64 12.16 -17.11 -11.15
N ASP A 65 11.75 -16.63 -12.33
CA ASP A 65 10.74 -15.58 -12.44
C ASP A 65 9.38 -16.04 -11.85
N PRO A 66 8.65 -15.13 -11.18
CA PRO A 66 7.33 -15.44 -10.64
C PRO A 66 6.33 -15.74 -11.76
N LEU A 67 5.33 -16.56 -11.46
CA LEU A 67 4.23 -16.85 -12.40
C LEU A 67 3.38 -15.61 -12.73
N PHE A 68 3.41 -14.61 -11.84
CA PHE A 68 2.72 -13.35 -12.00
C PHE A 68 3.62 -12.19 -11.58
N LEU A 69 3.62 -11.13 -12.38
CA LEU A 69 4.39 -9.92 -12.15
C LEU A 69 3.41 -8.73 -12.08
N ALA A 70 3.27 -8.13 -10.89
CA ALA A 70 2.46 -6.93 -10.72
C ALA A 70 3.20 -5.70 -11.26
N ASP A 71 2.50 -4.75 -11.87
CA ASP A 71 3.07 -3.43 -12.20
C ASP A 71 2.34 -2.35 -11.40
N ALA A 72 3.08 -1.61 -10.58
CA ALA A 72 2.53 -0.55 -9.73
C ALA A 72 1.81 0.57 -10.50
N ASP A 73 2.09 0.73 -11.80
CA ASP A 73 1.41 1.72 -12.64
C ASP A 73 0.00 1.28 -13.04
N THR A 74 -0.28 -0.03 -13.01
CA THR A 74 -1.54 -0.60 -13.52
C THR A 74 -2.26 -1.52 -12.54
N SER A 75 -1.61 -1.91 -11.45
CA SER A 75 -2.14 -2.77 -10.39
C SER A 75 -1.94 -2.16 -9.01
N VAL A 76 -2.88 -2.46 -8.11
CA VAL A 76 -2.80 -2.14 -6.67
C VAL A 76 -2.42 -3.36 -5.83
N ASP A 77 -2.13 -4.49 -6.48
CA ASP A 77 -1.74 -5.70 -5.78
C ASP A 77 -0.36 -5.51 -5.13
N PRO A 78 -0.21 -5.88 -3.85
CA PRO A 78 1.08 -5.82 -3.20
C PRO A 78 2.04 -6.82 -3.83
N PHE A 79 3.30 -6.42 -3.95
CA PHE A 79 4.37 -7.26 -4.45
C PHE A 79 5.60 -7.17 -3.55
N VAL A 80 6.49 -8.14 -3.69
CA VAL A 80 7.70 -8.26 -2.89
C VAL A 80 8.91 -8.13 -3.80
N VAL A 81 9.96 -7.51 -3.29
CA VAL A 81 11.26 -7.41 -3.94
C VAL A 81 12.32 -7.73 -2.91
N VAL A 82 13.22 -8.65 -3.26
CA VAL A 82 14.36 -9.06 -2.45
C VAL A 82 15.61 -8.46 -3.07
N TYR A 83 16.39 -7.77 -2.25
CA TYR A 83 17.61 -7.09 -2.68
C TYR A 83 18.85 -7.79 -2.12
N ALA A 84 19.92 -7.74 -2.89
CA ALA A 84 21.27 -7.99 -2.41
C ALA A 84 21.79 -6.78 -1.61
N ASP A 85 22.90 -6.98 -0.90
CA ASP A 85 23.53 -5.94 -0.09
C ASP A 85 23.98 -4.70 -0.89
N ASP A 86 24.20 -4.87 -2.20
CA ASP A 86 24.57 -3.81 -3.13
C ASP A 86 23.36 -3.07 -3.73
N GLY A 87 22.13 -3.47 -3.38
CA GLY A 87 20.89 -2.93 -3.92
C GLY A 87 20.43 -3.54 -5.23
N ALA A 88 21.13 -4.56 -5.75
CA ALA A 88 20.65 -5.32 -6.90
C ALA A 88 19.42 -6.16 -6.54
N VAL A 89 18.49 -6.31 -7.48
CA VAL A 89 17.29 -7.15 -7.30
C VAL A 89 17.69 -8.63 -7.45
N LEU A 90 17.46 -9.41 -6.40
CA LEU A 90 17.64 -10.86 -6.40
C LEU A 90 16.37 -11.60 -6.84
N TYR A 91 15.22 -11.12 -6.36
CA TYR A 91 13.91 -11.69 -6.67
C TYR A 91 12.85 -10.61 -6.64
N ARG A 92 11.80 -10.74 -7.44
CA ARG A 92 10.67 -9.81 -7.44
C ARG A 92 9.38 -10.51 -7.85
N THR A 93 8.25 -10.04 -7.32
CA THR A 93 6.91 -10.35 -7.82
C THR A 93 6.23 -9.15 -8.46
N GLY A 94 6.95 -8.03 -8.60
CA GLY A 94 6.43 -6.83 -9.27
C GLY A 94 7.50 -5.85 -9.71
N VAL A 95 7.03 -4.87 -10.49
CA VAL A 95 7.80 -3.81 -11.15
C VAL A 95 7.09 -2.47 -10.99
N VAL A 96 7.81 -1.39 -11.28
CA VAL A 96 7.27 -0.02 -11.27
C VAL A 96 7.47 0.57 -12.66
N GLY A 97 6.37 0.81 -13.38
CA GLY A 97 6.40 1.31 -14.75
C GLY A 97 7.12 0.36 -15.70
N GLY A 98 6.92 -0.95 -15.52
CA GLY A 98 7.59 -2.01 -16.28
C GLY A 98 9.08 -2.19 -15.98
N VAL A 99 9.64 -1.50 -14.98
CA VAL A 99 11.07 -1.56 -14.64
C VAL A 99 11.27 -2.13 -13.24
N ASP A 100 12.38 -2.86 -13.05
CA ASP A 100 12.81 -3.32 -11.75
C ASP A 100 12.98 -2.14 -10.78
N PRO A 101 12.34 -2.19 -9.60
CA PRO A 101 12.44 -1.13 -8.62
C PRO A 101 13.80 -1.20 -7.92
N GLY A 102 14.86 -0.74 -8.58
CA GLY A 102 16.21 -0.73 -8.00
C GLY A 102 16.30 0.20 -6.78
N LEU A 103 17.01 -0.24 -5.74
CA LEU A 103 17.34 0.61 -4.60
C LEU A 103 18.80 1.07 -4.69
N PRO A 104 19.10 2.33 -4.34
CA PRO A 104 20.48 2.74 -4.15
C PRO A 104 21.13 1.95 -3.00
N ALA A 105 22.36 1.48 -3.18
CA ALA A 105 23.10 0.73 -2.14
C ALA A 105 23.13 1.44 -0.77
N ALA A 106 23.19 2.77 -0.78
CA ALA A 106 23.16 3.58 0.44
C ALA A 106 21.87 3.39 1.26
N VAL A 107 20.74 3.15 0.60
CA VAL A 107 19.45 2.88 1.25
C VAL A 107 19.50 1.52 1.93
N VAL A 108 19.98 0.49 1.23
CA VAL A 108 20.10 -0.88 1.77
C VAL A 108 20.99 -0.91 3.01
N VAL A 109 22.16 -0.27 2.94
CA VAL A 109 23.11 -0.20 4.06
C VAL A 109 22.49 0.52 5.27
N GLU A 110 21.74 1.60 5.03
CA GLU A 110 21.08 2.32 6.13
C GLU A 110 19.93 1.51 6.74
N THR A 111 19.14 0.81 5.93
CA THR A 111 18.06 -0.07 6.42
C THR A 111 18.62 -1.23 7.25
N GLN A 112 19.74 -1.84 6.83
CA GLN A 112 20.40 -2.88 7.61
C GLN A 112 20.95 -2.35 8.94
N ARG A 113 21.44 -1.10 8.98
CA ARG A 113 21.89 -0.46 10.23
C ARG A 113 20.75 -0.26 11.22
N ILE A 114 19.57 0.12 10.74
CA ILE A 114 18.39 0.40 11.57
C ILE A 114 17.67 -0.90 11.98
N GLY A 115 17.63 -1.92 11.12
CA GLY A 115 16.90 -3.16 11.35
C GLY A 115 17.57 -4.17 12.31
N VAL A 116 18.79 -3.89 12.78
CA VAL A 116 19.55 -4.77 13.71
C VAL A 116 19.50 -4.27 15.17
N SER A 117 18.81 -3.15 15.44
CA SER A 117 18.56 -2.64 16.81
C SER A 117 17.19 -3.03 17.34
#